data_AF-A0A0S4L423-F1
#
_entry.id   AF-A0A0S4L423-F1
#
_cell.length_a   1.000
_cell.length_b   1.000
_cell.length_c   1.000
_cell.angle_alpha   90.00
_cell.angle_beta   90.00
_cell.angle_gamma   90.00
#
_symmetry.space_group_name_H-M   'P 1'
#
loop_
_entity.id
_entity.type
_entity.pdbx_description
1 polymer ?
#
loop_
_entity_poly.entity_id
_entity_poly.type
_entity_poly.pdbx_seq_one_letter_code
_entity_poly.pdbx_strand_id
1 'polypeptide(L)'
;MPEWTTLGKLLIGIGFGIVVLGVLLIALDRIPGFGNSFSWFGKLPGDISIKRENVSFYFPIATSILFSIVLSLLFYFIGWLFRR
;
A
#
# COMPACT_ATOMS: atom_id res chain seq x y z
N MET A 1 -28.38 28.24 -4.73
CA MET A 1 -27.17 27.57 -5.24
C MET A 1 -26.31 27.08 -4.07
N PRO A 2 -26.65 25.92 -3.47
CA PRO A 2 -25.92 25.31 -2.35
C PRO A 2 -24.72 24.41 -2.76
N GLU A 3 -24.34 24.41 -4.04
CA GLU A 3 -23.34 23.46 -4.56
C GLU A 3 -21.91 23.74 -4.08
N TRP A 4 -21.55 25.01 -3.95
CA TRP A 4 -20.22 25.43 -3.49
C TRP A 4 -19.92 25.00 -2.05
N THR A 5 -20.94 25.01 -1.18
CA THR A 5 -20.78 24.55 0.20
C THR A 5 -20.57 23.05 0.30
N THR A 6 -21.22 22.27 -0.58
CA THR A 6 -21.03 20.81 -0.64
C THR A 6 -19.64 20.47 -1.18
N LEU A 7 -19.22 21.13 -2.27
CA LEU A 7 -17.87 20.96 -2.82
C LEU A 7 -16.79 21.35 -1.80
N GLY A 8 -16.97 22.45 -1.07
CA GLY A 8 -16.06 22.88 -0.01
C GLY A 8 -15.91 21.84 1.11
N LYS A 9 -17.02 21.29 1.61
CA LYS A 9 -16.99 20.22 2.62
C LYS A 9 -16.29 18.95 2.11
N LEU A 10 -16.50 18.62 0.83
CA LEU A 10 -15.90 17.46 0.18
C LEU A 10 -14.38 17.63 0.05
N LEU A 11 -13.91 18.81 -0.38
CA LEU A 11 -12.49 19.15 -0.44
C LEU A 11 -11.83 19.12 0.94
N ILE A 12 -12.48 19.66 1.97
CA ILE A 12 -11.98 19.60 3.35
C ILE A 12 -11.88 18.14 3.82
N GLY A 13 -12.89 17.31 3.55
CA GLY A 13 -12.89 15.89 3.90
C GLY A 13 -11.75 15.12 3.23
N ILE A 14 -11.54 15.34 1.93
CA ILE A 14 -10.43 14.73 1.17
C ILE A 14 -9.08 15.21 1.73
N GLY A 15 -8.92 16.52 1.94
CA GLY A 15 -7.68 17.10 2.47
C GLY A 15 -7.33 16.54 3.85
N PHE A 16 -8.33 16.43 4.73
CA PHE A 16 -8.15 15.80 6.03
C PHE A 16 -7.75 14.32 5.90
N GLY A 17 -8.39 13.57 4.99
CA GLY A 17 -8.03 12.18 4.71
C GLY A 17 -6.57 12.04 4.24
N ILE A 18 -6.11 12.93 3.37
CA ILE A 18 -4.72 12.97 2.89
C ILE A 18 -3.76 13.25 4.06
N VAL A 19 -4.07 14.21 4.92
CA VAL A 19 -3.25 14.53 6.11
C VAL A 19 -3.17 13.33 7.04
N VAL A 20 -4.30 12.68 7.35
CA VAL A 20 -4.34 11.48 8.20
C VAL A 20 -3.51 10.35 7.60
N LEU A 21 -3.63 10.10 6.30
CA LEU A 21 -2.81 9.11 5.60
C LEU A 21 -1.33 9.45 5.65
N GLY A 22 -0.95 10.71 5.42
CA GLY A 22 0.43 11.16 5.51
C GLY A 22 1.03 10.97 6.91
N VAL A 23 0.28 11.33 7.95
CA VAL A 23 0.69 11.11 9.34
C VAL A 23 0.82 9.62 9.64
N LEU A 24 -0.11 8.80 9.17
CA LEU A 24 -0.07 7.35 9.35
C LEU A 24 1.18 6.76 8.68
N LEU A 25 1.51 7.16 7.47
CA LEU A 25 2.73 6.72 6.76
C LEU A 25 4.01 7.11 7.52
N ILE A 26 4.09 8.34 8.03
CA ILE A 26 5.24 8.79 8.85
C ILE A 26 5.32 7.99 10.16
N ALA A 27 4.18 7.72 10.80
CA ALA A 27 4.14 6.94 12.02
C ALA A 27 4.56 5.49 11.78
N LEU A 28 4.12 4.88 10.68
CA LEU A 28 4.50 3.53 10.26
C LEU A 28 6.00 3.43 9.93
N ASP A 29 6.58 4.45 9.31
CA ASP A 29 8.04 4.50 9.04
C ASP A 29 8.86 4.53 10.33
N ARG A 30 8.34 5.17 11.38
CA ARG A 30 8.96 5.26 12.71
C ARG A 30 8.88 3.96 13.52
N ILE A 31 8.06 2.98 13.13
CA ILE A 31 7.96 1.69 13.82
C ILE A 31 9.16 0.82 13.42
N PRO A 32 10.05 0.43 14.37
CA PRO A 32 11.17 -0.46 14.08
C PRO A 32 10.66 -1.79 13.53
N GLY A 33 11.04 -2.12 12.29
CA GLY A 33 10.58 -3.32 11.59
C GLY A 33 9.55 -3.05 10.49
N PHE A 34 8.86 -1.91 10.46
CA PHE A 34 7.89 -1.58 9.40
C PHE A 34 8.44 -0.55 8.40
N GLY A 35 9.21 0.46 8.86
CA GLY A 35 9.88 1.43 7.98
C GLY A 35 10.92 0.79 7.03
N ASN A 36 11.64 -0.24 7.49
CA ASN A 36 12.56 -0.99 6.63
C ASN A 36 11.87 -2.03 5.73
N SER A 37 10.63 -2.45 6.03
CA SER A 37 9.89 -3.38 5.17
C SER A 37 9.52 -2.74 3.83
N PHE A 38 9.24 -1.43 3.81
CA PHE A 38 8.92 -0.72 2.57
C PHE A 38 10.15 -0.54 1.66
N SER A 39 11.37 -0.54 2.21
CA SER A 39 12.60 -0.54 1.41
C SER A 39 12.86 -1.87 0.69
N TRP A 40 12.25 -2.98 1.15
CA TRP A 40 12.31 -4.28 0.50
C TRP A 40 11.10 -4.57 -0.39
N PHE A 41 9.99 -3.86 -0.17
CA PHE A 41 8.80 -3.88 -1.03
C PHE A 41 9.16 -3.30 -2.40
N GLY A 42 9.62 -4.19 -3.26
CA GLY A 42 10.10 -3.94 -4.61
C GLY A 42 11.59 -4.10 -4.88
N LYS A 43 12.34 -4.63 -3.89
CA LYS A 43 13.71 -5.15 -4.05
C LYS A 43 13.80 -6.61 -3.64
N LEU A 44 12.72 -7.37 -3.82
CA LEU A 44 12.75 -8.81 -3.64
C LEU A 44 13.59 -9.44 -4.76
N PRO A 45 14.50 -10.39 -4.45
CA PRO A 45 15.21 -11.13 -5.49
C PRO A 45 14.19 -11.82 -6.38
N GLY A 46 14.16 -11.46 -7.66
CA GLY A 46 13.14 -11.92 -8.63
C GLY A 46 12.24 -10.80 -9.17
N ASP A 47 12.22 -9.62 -8.55
CA ASP A 47 11.62 -8.43 -9.17
C ASP A 47 12.56 -7.86 -10.24
N ILE A 48 12.02 -7.59 -11.44
CA ILE A 48 12.81 -7.12 -12.58
C ILE A 48 12.74 -5.59 -12.60
N SER A 49 13.84 -4.92 -12.30
CA SER A 49 13.96 -3.46 -12.40
C SER A 49 14.99 -3.09 -13.47
N ILE A 50 14.51 -2.59 -14.60
CA ILE A 50 15.35 -2.06 -15.69
C ILE A 50 15.31 -0.53 -15.60
N LYS A 51 16.39 0.09 -15.12
CA LYS A 51 16.57 1.54 -15.17
C LYS A 51 17.54 1.91 -16.29
N ARG A 52 17.07 2.68 -17.27
CA ARG A 52 17.87 3.40 -18.27
C ARG A 52 17.73 4.91 -18.05
N GLU A 53 18.61 5.70 -18.66
CA GLU A 53 18.68 7.17 -18.48
C GLU A 53 17.35 7.90 -18.66
N ASN A 54 16.46 7.43 -19.55
CA ASN A 54 15.16 8.06 -19.81
C ASN A 54 13.95 7.14 -19.53
N VAL A 55 14.17 5.88 -19.13
CA VAL A 55 13.08 4.89 -18.97
C VAL A 55 13.36 4.00 -17.77
N SER A 56 12.41 3.96 -16.83
CA SER A 56 12.40 3.00 -15.73
C SER A 56 11.25 2.02 -15.91
N PHE A 57 11.55 0.73 -16.08
CA PHE A 57 10.57 -0.35 -16.10
C PHE A 57 10.75 -1.23 -14.86
N TYR A 58 9.68 -1.40 -14.09
CA TYR A 58 9.68 -2.20 -12.87
C TYR A 58 8.59 -3.27 -12.97
N PHE A 59 8.96 -4.53 -12.77
CA PHE A 59 8.05 -5.68 -12.84
C PHE A 59 8.15 -6.54 -11.56
N PRO A 60 7.15 -6.42 -10.66
CA PRO A 60 7.14 -7.03 -9.32
C PRO A 60 6.73 -8.52 -9.33
N ILE A 61 7.50 -9.42 -9.94
CA ILE A 61 7.13 -10.84 -10.02
C ILE A 61 7.13 -11.48 -8.63
N ALA A 62 8.23 -11.36 -7.89
CA ALA A 62 8.40 -12.00 -6.60
C ALA A 62 7.44 -11.39 -5.57
N THR A 63 7.30 -10.06 -5.59
CA THR A 63 6.33 -9.36 -4.74
C THR A 63 4.89 -9.82 -5.00
N SER A 64 4.48 -9.98 -6.26
CA SER A 64 3.12 -10.42 -6.60
C SER A 64 2.82 -11.85 -6.16
N ILE A 65 3.79 -12.76 -6.32
CA ILE A 65 3.66 -14.16 -5.87
C ILE A 65 3.56 -14.22 -4.35
N LEU A 66 4.44 -13.51 -3.64
CA LEU A 66 4.42 -13.47 -2.18
C LEU A 66 3.09 -12.91 -1.66
N PHE A 67 2.61 -11.82 -2.25
CA PHE A 67 1.32 -11.22 -1.89
C PHE A 67 0.16 -12.20 -2.10
N SER A 68 0.14 -12.92 -3.22
CA SER A 68 -0.88 -13.93 -3.53
C SER A 68 -0.89 -15.07 -2.51
N ILE A 69 0.28 -15.56 -2.10
CA ILE A 69 0.42 -16.61 -1.08
C ILE A 69 -0.15 -16.13 0.26
N VAL A 70 0.24 -14.92 0.70
CA VAL A 70 -0.25 -14.33 1.96
C VAL A 70 -1.76 -14.18 1.94
N LEU A 71 -2.33 -13.64 0.85
CA LEU A 71 -3.78 -13.46 0.72
C LEU A 71 -4.52 -14.80 0.73
N SER A 72 -3.96 -15.81 0.06
CA SER A 72 -4.53 -17.16 0.04
C SER A 72 -4.53 -17.80 1.43
N LEU A 73 -3.43 -17.67 2.17
CA LEU A 73 -3.32 -18.12 3.57
C LEU A 73 -4.32 -17.39 4.48
N LEU A 74 -4.49 -16.08 4.29
CA LEU A 74 -5.46 -15.28 5.04
C LEU A 74 -6.89 -15.77 4.80
N PHE A 75 -7.30 -15.93 3.54
CA PHE A 75 -8.63 -16.45 3.22
C PHE A 75 -8.83 -17.90 3.67
N TYR A 76 -7.78 -18.72 3.61
CA TYR A 76 -7.82 -20.07 4.17
C TYR A 76 -8.10 -20.05 5.68
N PHE A 77 -7.38 -19.22 6.44
CA PHE A 77 -7.57 -19.08 7.88
C PHE A 77 -8.94 -18.53 8.25
N ILE A 78 -9.40 -17.48 7.56
CA ILE A 78 -10.74 -16.91 7.74
C ILE A 78 -11.80 -17.97 7.45
N GLY A 79 -11.70 -18.65 6.30
CA GLY A 79 -12.64 -19.70 5.92
C GLY A 79 -12.58 -20.94 6.82
N TRP A 80 -11.46 -21.21 7.48
CA TRP A 80 -11.34 -22.23 8.51
C TRP A 80 -12.04 -21.80 9.81
N LEU A 81 -11.85 -20.54 10.23
CA LEU A 81 -12.46 -19.97 11.43
C LEU A 81 -13.98 -19.88 11.33
N PHE A 82 -14.52 -19.47 10.18
CA PHE A 82 -15.97 -19.39 9.94
C PHE A 82 -16.66 -20.74 9.71
N ARG A 83 -15.90 -21.82 9.44
CA ARG A 83 -16.44 -23.18 9.29
C ARG A 83 -16.43 -24.00 10.58
N ARG A 84 -16.04 -23.38 11.70
CA ARG A 84 -16.01 -23.94 13.05
C ARG A 84 -17.13 -23.34 13.89
#